data_AF-A0A7J8W684-F1
#
_entry.id   AF-A0A7J8W684-F1
#
_cell.length_a   1.000
_cell.length_b   1.000
_cell.length_c   1.000
_cell.angle_alpha   90.00
_cell.angle_beta   90.00
_cell.angle_gamma   90.00
#
_symmetry.space_group_name_H-M   'P 1'
#
loop_
_entity.id
_entity.type
_entity.pdbx_description
1 polymer ?
#
loop_
_entity_poly.entity_id
_entity_poly.type
_entity_poly.pdbx_seq_one_letter_code
_entity_poly.pdbx_strand_id
1 'polypeptide(L)'
;MACVDVILDCVGAAYLQRNLVYLNVDGRLFIIGSITEFVAELNIAAMFEKRFSIQVGSLKNECILLGKVTFSKRRNGLLKKAYDGCS
;
A
#
# COMPACT_ATOMS: atom_id res chain seq x y z
N MET A 1 3.74 7.81 -19.20
CA MET A 1 3.90 9.17 -18.64
C MET A 1 3.48 9.10 -17.18
N ALA A 2 4.44 9.12 -16.24
CA ALA A 2 4.15 9.33 -14.83
C ALA A 2 4.16 10.85 -14.56
N CYS A 3 3.31 11.30 -13.63
CA CYS A 3 3.07 12.74 -13.46
C CYS A 3 2.99 13.15 -11.97
N VAL A 4 2.89 12.19 -11.06
CA VAL A 4 2.52 12.47 -9.67
C VAL A 4 3.54 11.88 -8.72
N ASP A 5 4.01 12.69 -7.78
CA ASP A 5 4.99 12.27 -6.78
C ASP A 5 4.33 11.65 -5.54
N VAL A 6 3.13 12.10 -5.18
CA VAL A 6 2.38 11.62 -4.01
C VAL A 6 0.92 11.36 -4.37
N ILE A 7 0.43 10.15 -4.07
CA ILE A 7 -0.97 9.77 -4.24
C ILE A 7 -1.56 9.41 -2.87
N LEU A 8 -2.76 9.92 -2.58
CA LEU A 8 -3.56 9.56 -1.41
C LEU A 8 -4.77 8.74 -1.87
N ASP A 9 -4.86 7.49 -1.44
CA ASP A 9 -5.86 6.52 -1.89
C ASP A 9 -6.75 6.05 -0.73
N CYS A 10 -8.06 6.25 -0.89
CA CYS A 10 -9.09 5.77 0.03
C CYS A 10 -9.83 4.51 -0.48
N VAL A 11 -9.63 4.13 -1.75
CA VAL A 11 -10.33 3.01 -2.41
C VAL A 11 -9.59 1.70 -2.16
N GLY A 12 -8.26 1.70 -2.24
CA GLY A 12 -7.41 0.55 -1.91
C GLY A 12 -7.16 -0.40 -3.08
N ALA A 13 -7.43 -1.70 -2.90
CA ALA A 13 -6.96 -2.76 -3.80
C ALA A 13 -7.29 -2.52 -5.28
N ALA A 14 -8.50 -2.08 -5.58
CA ALA A 14 -8.96 -1.85 -6.94
C ALA A 14 -8.14 -0.79 -7.70
N TYR A 15 -7.53 0.16 -6.98
CA TYR A 15 -6.84 1.30 -7.58
C TYR A 15 -5.31 1.17 -7.54
N LEU A 16 -4.78 0.14 -6.86
CA LEU A 16 -3.34 -0.05 -6.69
C LEU A 16 -2.59 0.00 -8.03
N GLN A 17 -2.95 -0.85 -8.99
CA GLN A 17 -2.25 -0.92 -10.28
C GLN A 17 -2.29 0.40 -11.05
N ARG A 18 -3.45 1.07 -11.03
CA ARG A 18 -3.64 2.36 -11.70
C ARG A 18 -2.79 3.45 -11.04
N ASN A 19 -2.74 3.48 -9.71
CA ASN A 19 -1.94 4.43 -8.95
C ASN A 19 -0.44 4.26 -9.26
N LEU A 20 0.05 3.02 -9.38
CA LEU A 20 1.45 2.74 -9.74
C LEU A 20 1.84 3.25 -11.13
N VAL A 21 0.91 3.27 -12.09
CA VAL A 21 1.18 3.79 -13.44
C VAL A 21 1.47 5.30 -13.39
N TYR A 22 0.65 6.05 -12.65
CA TYR A 22 0.77 7.50 -12.54
C TYR A 22 1.88 7.97 -11.61
N LEU A 23 2.34 7.10 -10.70
CA LEU A 23 3.38 7.41 -9.73
C LEU A 23 4.75 7.58 -10.40
N ASN A 24 5.42 8.67 -10.07
CA ASN A 24 6.79 8.96 -10.49
C ASN A 24 7.81 8.02 -9.84
N VAL A 25 9.03 8.05 -10.37
CA VAL A 25 10.19 7.42 -9.73
C VAL A 25 10.39 8.07 -8.35
N ASP A 26 10.66 7.26 -7.33
CA ASP A 26 10.78 7.66 -5.93
C ASP A 26 9.47 8.25 -5.32
N GLY A 27 8.32 8.01 -5.97
CA GLY A 27 7.02 8.47 -5.51
C GLY A 27 6.48 7.73 -4.27
N ARG A 28 5.44 8.30 -3.65
CA ARG A 28 4.82 7.79 -2.42
C ARG A 28 3.33 7.59 -2.60
N LEU A 29 2.86 6.38 -2.32
CA LEU A 29 1.44 6.04 -2.27
C LEU A 29 1.00 5.86 -0.82
N PHE A 30 0.05 6.68 -0.37
CA PHE A 30 -0.58 6.58 0.94
C PHE A 30 -1.95 5.94 0.81
N ILE A 31 -2.14 4.75 1.37
CA ILE A 31 -3.43 4.07 1.44
C ILE A 31 -4.04 4.33 2.82
N ILE A 32 -5.15 5.05 2.85
CA ILE A 32 -5.84 5.41 4.10
C ILE A 32 -7.10 4.59 4.38
N GLY A 33 -7.55 3.84 3.39
CA GLY A 33 -8.74 3.02 3.48
C GLY A 33 -8.84 2.02 2.34
N SER A 34 -9.81 1.13 2.48
CA SER A 34 -10.28 0.29 1.40
C SER A 34 -11.79 0.25 1.44
N ILE A 35 -12.43 0.72 0.37
CA ILE A 35 -13.89 0.77 0.25
C ILE A 35 -14.42 -0.51 -0.42
N THR A 36 -13.66 -1.06 -1.36
CA THR A 36 -14.10 -2.21 -2.17
C THR A 36 -13.43 -3.50 -1.71
N GLU A 37 -12.11 -3.57 -1.81
CA GLU A 37 -11.34 -4.79 -1.55
C GLU A 37 -10.02 -4.52 -0.81
N PHE A 38 -9.67 -5.42 0.09
CA PHE A 38 -8.46 -5.30 0.92
C PHE A 38 -7.24 -6.00 0.32
N VAL A 39 -7.42 -6.90 -0.65
CA VAL A 39 -6.35 -7.74 -1.17
C VAL A 39 -6.07 -7.34 -2.62
N ALA A 40 -4.82 -6.97 -2.90
CA ALA A 40 -4.32 -6.75 -4.25
C ALA A 40 -2.94 -7.38 -4.42
N GLU A 41 -2.63 -7.78 -5.64
CA GLU A 41 -1.31 -8.26 -6.01
C GLU A 41 -0.40 -7.09 -6.37
N LEU A 42 0.82 -7.10 -5.84
CA LEU A 42 1.87 -6.12 -6.13
C LEU A 42 3.06 -6.79 -6.80
N ASN A 43 3.47 -6.26 -7.95
CA ASN A 43 4.68 -6.71 -8.63
C ASN A 43 5.92 -6.03 -8.02
N ILE A 44 6.82 -6.83 -7.45
CA ILE A 44 8.06 -6.35 -6.83
C ILE A 44 9.03 -5.78 -7.88
N ALA A 45 8.99 -6.27 -9.13
CA ALA A 45 9.82 -5.71 -10.20
C ALA A 45 9.49 -4.22 -10.42
N ALA A 46 8.21 -3.85 -10.35
CA ALA A 46 7.78 -2.46 -10.46
C ALA A 46 8.31 -1.59 -9.30
N MET A 47 8.49 -2.16 -8.11
CA MET A 47 9.12 -1.44 -6.99
C MET A 47 10.60 -1.17 -7.24
N PHE A 48 11.32 -2.10 -7.89
CA PHE A 48 12.72 -1.86 -8.24
C PHE A 48 12.87 -0.85 -9.38
N GLU A 49 11.99 -0.88 -10.37
CA GLU A 49 12.01 0.05 -11.51
C GLU A 49 11.71 1.48 -11.09
N LYS A 50 10.68 1.69 -10.26
CA LYS A 50 10.20 3.01 -9.88
C LYS A 50 10.63 3.45 -8.47
N ARG A 51 11.20 2.57 -7.65
CA ARG A 51 11.67 2.87 -6.28
C ARG A 51 10.63 3.56 -5.39
N PHE A 52 9.36 3.28 -5.63
CA PHE A 52 8.29 3.92 -4.88
C PHE A 52 8.10 3.28 -3.50
N SER A 53 7.47 4.04 -2.59
CA SER A 53 7.06 3.55 -1.28
C SER A 53 5.54 3.52 -1.14
N ILE A 54 5.03 2.48 -0.49
CA ILE A 54 3.63 2.38 -0.10
C ILE A 54 3.56 2.50 1.42
N GLN A 55 2.75 3.44 1.91
CA GLN A 55 2.48 3.65 3.32
C GLN A 55 0.99 3.43 3.55
N VAL A 56 0.66 2.72 4.62
CA VAL A 56 -0.73 2.43 4.97
C VAL A 56 -1.00 2.94 6.37
N GLY A 57 -2.10 3.66 6.56
CA GLY A 57 -2.50 4.12 7.89
C GLY A 57 -3.91 4.68 7.89
N SER A 58 -4.68 4.40 8.94
CA SER A 58 -6.00 5.02 9.09
C SER A 58 -5.88 6.40 9.71
N LEU A 59 -6.71 7.34 9.24
CA LEU A 59 -6.86 8.65 9.86
C LEU A 59 -7.65 8.48 11.17
N LYS A 60 -6.95 8.32 12.29
CA LYS A 60 -7.50 8.59 13.63
C LYS A 60 -7.19 10.06 13.97
N ASN A 61 -8.03 10.70 14.79
CA ASN A 61 -7.87 12.10 15.20
C ASN A 61 -6.54 12.36 15.97
N GLU A 62 -5.86 11.29 16.37
CA GLU A 62 -4.53 11.28 16.96
C GLU A 62 -3.64 10.24 16.24
N CYS A 63 -2.62 10.73 15.53
CA CYS A 63 -1.57 9.97 14.84
C CYS A 63 -1.98 9.08 13.64
N ILE A 64 -1.31 9.36 12.52
CA ILE A 64 -1.18 8.46 11.38
C ILE A 64 -0.44 7.21 11.89
N LEU A 65 -1.16 6.14 12.19
CA LEU A 65 -0.55 4.83 12.45
C LEU A 65 0.06 4.34 11.15
N LEU A 66 1.37 4.58 10.95
CA LEU A 66 2.14 3.98 9.88
C LEU A 66 2.23 2.47 10.12
N GLY A 67 1.33 1.71 9.51
CA GLY A 67 1.43 0.26 9.48
C GLY A 67 2.62 -0.14 8.60
N LYS A 68 3.61 -0.82 9.17
CA LYS A 68 4.69 -1.43 8.38
C LYS A 68 4.11 -2.60 7.59
N VAL A 69 4.11 -2.49 6.26
CA VAL A 69 3.78 -3.60 5.36
C VAL A 69 4.97 -4.56 5.30
N THR A 70 4.91 -5.63 6.09
CA THR A 70 5.92 -6.70 6.03
C THR A 70 5.58 -7.64 4.87
N PHE A 71 6.33 -7.56 3.77
CA PHE A 71 6.17 -8.46 2.62
C PHE A 71 6.65 -9.88 2.99
N SER A 72 5.72 -10.79 3.26
CA SER A 72 6.01 -12.21 3.45
C SER A 72 5.76 -12.98 2.15
N LYS A 73 6.81 -13.60 1.60
CA LYS A 73 6.71 -14.55 0.49
C LYS A 73 6.10 -15.86 0.99
N ARG A 74 4.84 -16.14 0.67
CA ARG A 74 4.16 -17.38 1.09
C ARG A 74 4.40 -18.54 0.11
N ARG A 75 5.04 -19.61 0.60
CA ARG A 75 4.81 -20.98 0.12
C ARG A 75 3.83 -21.64 1.10
N ASN A 76 2.69 -22.09 0.57
CA ASN A 76 1.71 -23.01 1.17
C ASN A 76 1.23 -22.76 2.63
N GLY A 77 -0.04 -22.34 2.77
CA GLY A 77 -0.86 -22.68 3.94
C GLY A 77 -0.94 -21.66 5.09
N LEU A 78 -2.18 -21.29 5.43
CA LEU A 78 -2.70 -20.73 6.68
C LEU A 78 -2.19 -19.36 7.20
N LEU A 79 -3.06 -18.35 7.11
CA LEU A 79 -2.90 -17.03 7.73
C LEU A 79 -3.15 -17.12 9.24
N LYS A 80 -2.12 -16.90 10.06
CA LYS A 80 -2.31 -16.34 11.41
C LYS A 80 -2.25 -14.82 11.23
N LYS A 81 -3.37 -14.13 11.50
CA LYS A 81 -3.39 -12.66 11.60
C LYS A 81 -2.36 -12.25 12.67
N ALA A 82 -1.35 -11.51 12.28
CA ALA A 82 -0.64 -10.61 13.17
C ALA A 82 -1.09 -9.20 12.78
N TYR A 83 -2.19 -8.79 13.40
CA TYR A 83 -2.57 -7.38 13.49
C TYR A 83 -2.17 -7.00 14.92
N ASP A 84 -0.97 -6.47 15.11
CA ASP A 84 -0.60 -5.84 16.37
C ASP A 84 -1.24 -4.45 16.37
N GLY A 85 -2.55 -4.42 16.62
CA GLY A 85 -3.25 -3.21 16.99
C GLY A 85 -2.86 -2.85 18.42
N CYS A 86 -2.16 -1.72 18.59
CA CYS A 86 -2.15 -1.03 19.87
C CYS A 86 -3.59 -0.59 20.19
N SER A 87 -3.98 -0.84 21.45
CA SER A 87 -5.31 -0.78 22.10
C SER A 87 -6.41 0.06 21.44
#